data_AF-A0A6N7QYK9-F1
#
_entry.id   AF-A0A6N7QYK9-F1
#
_cell.length_a   1.000
_cell.length_b   1.000
_cell.length_c   1.000
_cell.angle_alpha   90.00
_cell.angle_beta   90.00
_cell.angle_gamma   90.00
#
_symmetry.space_group_name_H-M   'P 1'
#
loop_
_entity.id
_entity.type
_entity.pdbx_description
1 polymer ?
#
loop_
_entity_poly.entity_id
_entity_poly.type
_entity_poly.pdbx_seq_one_letter_code
_entity_poly.pdbx_strand_id
1 'polypeptide(L)'
;MNRGYAGFYKGYYLRSSYEYAYARYLDYQKISWKYEVRSFDIGYKIYKPDFFLYDQNGLLIEIVEIKSRNKEAKETANTSLSPLLKEIYERFDVKDFRVISKAVFGEDRGRKELLKFMKKVCNEKVC
;
A
#
# COMPACT_ATOMS: atom_id res chain seq x y z
N MET A 1 16.11 19.21 -3.62
CA MET A 1 15.23 18.93 -2.45
C MET A 1 13.99 18.18 -2.96
N ASN A 2 14.07 16.85 -3.09
CA ASN A 2 12.95 16.04 -3.62
C ASN A 2 11.98 15.74 -2.48
N ARG A 3 11.08 16.69 -2.16
CA ARG A 3 9.94 16.36 -1.30
C ARG A 3 9.12 15.31 -2.05
N GLY A 4 9.00 14.11 -1.48
CA GLY A 4 8.15 13.07 -2.04
C GLY A 4 6.75 13.66 -2.27
N TYR A 5 6.16 13.37 -3.43
CA TYR A 5 4.80 13.81 -3.74
C TYR A 5 3.85 13.44 -2.60
N ALA A 6 3.14 14.43 -2.05
CA ALA A 6 1.98 14.25 -1.19
C ALA A 6 0.87 15.12 -1.78
N GLY A 7 -0.34 14.57 -1.95
CA GLY A 7 -1.38 15.25 -2.71
C GLY A 7 -2.69 14.49 -2.77
N PHE A 8 -3.73 15.19 -3.23
CA PHE A 8 -5.06 14.61 -3.37
C PHE A 8 -5.18 13.73 -4.62
N TYR A 9 -5.77 12.55 -4.45
CA TYR A 9 -6.18 11.66 -5.53
C TYR A 9 -7.57 11.10 -5.23
N LYS A 10 -8.54 11.38 -6.12
CA LYS A 10 -9.96 10.99 -5.96
C LYS A 10 -10.55 11.32 -4.57
N GLY A 11 -10.17 12.48 -4.01
CA GLY A 11 -10.63 12.94 -2.70
C GLY A 11 -9.84 12.42 -1.50
N TYR A 12 -8.92 11.47 -1.69
CA TYR A 12 -8.01 10.99 -0.63
C TYR A 12 -6.69 11.76 -0.64
N TYR A 13 -6.20 12.15 0.54
CA TYR A 13 -4.89 12.80 0.67
C TYR A 13 -3.79 11.74 0.85
N LEU A 14 -3.08 11.41 -0.22
CA LEU A 14 -2.02 10.40 -0.22
C LEU A 14 -0.70 11.03 0.24
N ARG A 15 -0.01 10.38 1.19
CA ARG A 15 1.15 10.95 1.89
C ARG A 15 2.48 10.76 1.17
N SER A 16 2.48 10.00 0.08
CA SER A 16 3.69 9.65 -0.66
C SER A 16 3.39 9.34 -2.12
N SER A 17 4.43 9.50 -2.96
CA SER A 17 4.41 9.09 -4.36
C SER A 17 4.16 7.59 -4.55
N TYR A 18 4.48 6.78 -3.55
CA TYR A 18 4.28 5.33 -3.60
C TYR A 18 2.82 4.98 -3.38
N GLU A 19 2.16 5.59 -2.41
CA GLU A 19 0.71 5.47 -2.22
C GLU A 19 -0.03 5.97 -3.47
N TYR A 20 0.38 7.11 -4.04
CA TYR A 20 -0.17 7.59 -5.30
C TYR A 20 -0.04 6.58 -6.44
N ALA A 21 1.17 6.05 -6.66
CA ALA A 21 1.40 5.06 -7.70
C ALA A 21 0.57 3.78 -7.47
N TYR A 22 0.42 3.34 -6.23
CA TYR A 22 -0.35 2.15 -5.91
C TYR A 22 -1.86 2.37 -6.11
N ALA A 23 -2.42 3.50 -5.67
CA ALA A 23 -3.80 3.88 -5.95
C ALA A 23 -4.12 3.86 -7.45
N ARG A 24 -3.21 4.40 -8.28
CA ARG A 24 -3.33 4.37 -9.75
C ARG A 24 -3.29 2.96 -10.32
N TYR A 25 -2.41 2.11 -9.80
CA TYR A 25 -2.32 0.71 -10.20
C TYR A 25 -3.62 -0.04 -9.88
N LEU A 26 -4.18 0.14 -8.67
CA LEU A 26 -5.44 -0.49 -8.27
C LEU A 26 -6.59 -0.06 -9.20
N ASP A 27 -6.68 1.23 -9.52
CA ASP A 27 -7.67 1.75 -10.46
C ASP A 27 -7.49 1.16 -11.88
N TYR A 28 -6.25 1.05 -12.34
CA TYR A 28 -5.94 0.43 -13.63
C TYR A 28 -6.35 -1.05 -13.69
N GLN A 29 -6.15 -1.79 -12.59
CA GLN A 29 -6.58 -3.18 -12.42
C GLN A 29 -8.09 -3.31 -12.11
N LYS A 30 -8.82 -2.20 -11.98
CA LYS A 30 -10.24 -2.17 -11.59
C LYS A 30 -10.50 -2.83 -10.23
N ILE A 31 -9.55 -2.73 -9.30
CA ILE A 31 -9.69 -3.22 -7.93
C ILE A 31 -10.36 -2.12 -7.10
N SER A 32 -11.41 -2.46 -6.36
CA SER A 32 -12.07 -1.51 -5.45
C SER A 32 -11.20 -1.27 -4.23
N TRP A 33 -10.95 -0.01 -3.88
CA TRP A 33 -10.09 0.35 -2.74
C TRP A 33 -10.57 1.57 -1.96
N LYS A 34 -10.19 1.62 -0.69
CA LYS A 34 -10.30 2.82 0.16
C LYS A 34 -8.98 3.09 0.87
N TYR A 35 -8.71 4.36 1.18
CA TYR A 35 -7.47 4.79 1.83
C TYR A 35 -7.69 5.13 3.30
N GLU A 36 -6.86 4.55 4.17
CA GLU A 36 -6.78 4.82 5.61
C GLU A 36 -8.13 4.82 6.37
N VAL A 37 -9.08 3.98 5.96
CA VAL A 37 -10.47 4.02 6.48
C VAL A 37 -10.65 3.43 7.87
N ARG A 38 -9.70 2.61 8.33
CA ARG A 38 -9.81 1.94 9.63
C ARG A 38 -8.44 1.81 10.30
N SER A 39 -8.45 1.85 11.63
CA SER A 39 -7.32 1.48 12.48
C SER A 39 -7.69 0.26 13.32
N PHE A 40 -6.70 -0.54 13.67
CA PHE A 40 -6.82 -1.73 14.50
C PHE A 40 -6.01 -1.53 15.77
N ASP A 41 -6.68 -1.65 16.92
CA ASP A 41 -6.01 -1.74 18.21
C ASP A 41 -5.63 -3.20 18.46
N ILE A 42 -4.34 -3.43 18.65
CA ILE A 42 -3.74 -4.75 18.87
C ILE A 42 -3.15 -4.86 20.29
N GLY A 43 -3.65 -4.05 21.22
CA GLY A 43 -3.32 -4.07 22.65
C GLY A 43 -2.10 -3.24 23.03
N TYR A 44 -1.02 -3.32 22.24
CA TYR A 44 0.23 -2.58 22.54
C TYR A 44 0.59 -1.51 21.52
N LYS A 45 -0.18 -1.40 20.43
CA LYS A 45 0.00 -0.40 19.38
C LYS A 45 -1.30 -0.23 18.59
N ILE A 46 -1.48 0.94 17.98
CA ILE A 46 -2.51 1.14 16.96
C ILE A 46 -1.86 0.90 15.59
N TYR A 47 -2.41 -0.04 14.84
CA TYR A 47 -2.03 -0.32 13.47
C TYR A 47 -3.02 0.32 12.49
N LYS A 48 -2.52 1.09 11.52
CA LYS A 48 -3.33 1.79 10.54
C LYS A 48 -2.80 1.49 9.13
N PRO A 49 -3.40 0.55 8.40
CA PRO A 49 -3.05 0.27 7.01
C PRO A 49 -3.33 1.46 6.09
N ASP A 50 -2.56 1.58 5.01
CA ASP A 50 -2.75 2.61 3.99
C ASP A 50 -3.96 2.31 3.08
N PHE A 51 -4.11 1.07 2.60
CA PHE A 51 -5.18 0.70 1.65
C PHE A 51 -5.99 -0.50 2.14
N PHE A 52 -7.27 -0.50 1.77
CA PHE A 52 -8.24 -1.57 2.01
C PHE A 52 -8.84 -1.96 0.67
N LEU A 53 -8.66 -3.22 0.25
CA LEU A 53 -9.12 -3.73 -1.04
C LEU A 53 -10.38 -4.56 -0.86
N TYR A 54 -11.34 -4.36 -1.75
CA TYR A 54 -12.63 -5.01 -1.71
C TYR A 54 -12.88 -5.83 -2.97
N ASP A 55 -13.59 -6.94 -2.82
CA ASP A 55 -14.12 -7.68 -3.96
C ASP A 55 -15.29 -6.94 -4.63
N GLN A 56 -15.83 -7.55 -5.69
CA GLN A 56 -16.98 -7.05 -6.43
C GLN A 56 -18.28 -7.01 -5.59
N ASN A 57 -18.35 -7.73 -4.48
CA ASN A 57 -19.49 -7.74 -3.55
C ASN A 57 -19.32 -6.71 -2.43
N GLY A 58 -18.18 -6.00 -2.37
CA GLY A 58 -17.87 -5.05 -1.31
C GLY A 58 -17.32 -5.71 -0.03
N LEU A 59 -16.93 -6.98 -0.07
CA LEU A 59 -16.26 -7.66 1.04
C LEU A 59 -14.79 -7.28 1.08
N LEU A 60 -14.27 -6.97 2.27
CA LEU A 60 -12.85 -6.69 2.47
C LEU A 60 -12.04 -7.98 2.26
N ILE A 61 -11.11 -7.95 1.31
CA ILE A 61 -10.25 -9.11 0.97
C ILE A 61 -8.79 -8.91 1.40
N GLU A 62 -8.33 -7.66 1.43
CA GLU A 62 -6.92 -7.36 1.66
C GLU A 62 -6.74 -6.00 2.33
N ILE A 63 -5.72 -5.89 3.18
CA ILE A 63 -5.20 -4.61 3.68
C ILE A 63 -3.76 -4.47 3.23
N VAL A 64 -3.34 -3.25 2.91
CA VAL A 64 -2.02 -3.01 2.31
C VAL A 64 -1.38 -1.80 2.98
N GLU A 65 -0.15 -2.00 3.47
CA GLU A 65 0.68 -0.96 4.07
C GLU A 65 1.85 -0.63 3.12
N ILE A 66 2.00 0.63 2.74
CA ILE A 66 3.05 1.07 1.84
C ILE A 66 4.33 1.37 2.63
N LYS A 67 5.31 0.47 2.57
CA LYS A 67 6.65 0.72 3.13
C LYS A 67 7.70 1.04 2.07
N SER A 68 8.60 1.96 2.42
CA SER A 68 9.80 2.26 1.63
C SER A 68 10.79 1.08 1.63
N ARG A 69 11.65 1.02 0.62
CA ARG A 69 12.66 -0.05 0.42
C ARG A 69 13.85 -0.01 1.40
N ASN A 70 13.79 0.75 2.49
CA ASN A 70 14.88 0.72 3.47
C ASN A 70 14.93 -0.70 4.06
N LYS A 71 15.97 -1.46 3.71
CA LYS A 71 16.09 -2.90 3.96
C LYS A 71 16.11 -3.21 5.46
N GLU A 72 16.89 -2.43 6.23
CA GLU A 72 16.93 -2.54 7.69
C GLU A 72 15.56 -2.21 8.30
N ALA A 73 14.95 -1.10 7.91
CA ALA A 73 13.64 -0.72 8.42
C ALA A 73 12.54 -1.76 8.05
N LYS A 74 12.65 -2.40 6.89
CA LYS A 74 11.75 -3.46 6.42
C LYS A 74 11.94 -4.75 7.22
N GLU A 75 13.18 -5.15 7.49
CA GLU A 75 13.50 -6.33 8.29
C GLU A 75 13.09 -6.13 9.76
N THR A 76 13.42 -5.00 10.38
CA THR A 76 12.99 -4.66 11.74
C THR A 76 11.46 -4.61 11.87
N ALA A 77 10.77 -4.01 10.90
CA ALA A 77 9.31 -3.96 10.88
C ALA A 77 8.68 -5.35 10.68
N ASN A 78 9.26 -6.20 9.85
CA ASN A 78 8.76 -7.56 9.64
C ASN A 78 8.91 -8.42 10.89
N THR A 79 10.06 -8.35 11.57
CA THR A 79 10.27 -9.10 12.83
C THR A 79 9.35 -8.62 13.94
N SER A 80 9.18 -7.30 14.09
CA SER A 80 8.39 -6.72 15.18
C SER A 80 6.87 -6.83 14.99
N LEU A 81 6.42 -6.99 13.74
CA LEU A 81 5.01 -6.98 13.39
C LEU A 81 4.52 -8.36 12.91
N SER A 82 5.37 -9.38 12.83
CA SER A 82 4.92 -10.73 12.43
C SER A 82 3.86 -11.33 13.35
N PRO A 83 3.89 -11.14 14.70
CA PRO A 83 2.82 -11.63 15.56
C PRO A 83 1.51 -10.88 15.30
N LEU A 84 1.60 -9.56 15.12
CA LEU A 84 0.49 -8.69 14.73
C LEU A 84 -0.16 -9.14 13.42
N LEU A 85 0.65 -9.42 12.39
CA LEU A 85 0.13 -9.83 11.09
C LEU A 85 -0.63 -11.15 11.18
N LYS A 86 -0.10 -12.09 11.96
CA LYS A 86 -0.76 -13.37 12.21
C LYS A 86 -2.07 -13.16 12.95
N GLU A 87 -2.09 -12.29 13.97
CA GLU A 87 -3.31 -11.98 14.71
C GLU A 87 -4.38 -11.30 13.85
N ILE A 88 -3.99 -10.36 12.97
CA ILE A 88 -4.94 -9.73 12.05
C ILE A 88 -5.53 -10.75 11.08
N TYR A 89 -4.69 -11.63 10.54
CA TYR A 89 -5.16 -12.71 9.68
C TYR A 89 -6.13 -13.64 10.43
N GLU A 90 -5.77 -14.08 11.64
CA GLU A 90 -6.61 -14.97 12.44
C GLU A 90 -7.95 -14.33 12.87
N ARG A 91 -7.95 -13.02 13.15
CA ARG A 91 -9.14 -12.31 13.67
C ARG A 91 -10.04 -11.74 12.57
N PHE A 92 -9.49 -11.42 11.41
CA PHE A 92 -10.22 -10.72 10.35
C PHE A 92 -10.21 -11.45 9.00
N ASP A 93 -9.45 -12.54 8.85
CA ASP A 93 -9.25 -13.30 7.60
C ASP A 93 -8.76 -12.42 6.43
N VAL A 94 -7.88 -11.46 6.73
CA VAL A 94 -7.35 -10.50 5.74
C VAL A 94 -5.85 -10.67 5.57
N LYS A 95 -5.39 -10.71 4.32
CA LYS A 95 -3.95 -10.76 3.97
C LYS A 95 -3.35 -9.35 3.97
N ASP A 96 -2.11 -9.21 4.47
CA ASP A 96 -1.35 -7.96 4.48
C ASP A 96 -0.20 -8.00 3.46
N PHE A 97 -0.15 -7.03 2.55
CA PHE A 97 0.98 -6.82 1.65
C PHE A 97 1.72 -5.51 1.96
N ARG A 98 3.04 -5.58 2.07
CA ARG A 98 3.87 -4.44 2.53
C ARG A 98 4.76 -3.80 1.46
N VAL A 99 4.83 -4.41 0.27
CA VAL A 99 5.84 -4.07 -0.75
C VAL A 99 5.19 -3.98 -2.12
N ILE A 100 5.09 -2.75 -2.63
CA ILE A 100 4.44 -2.46 -3.91
C ILE A 100 5.15 -3.13 -5.08
N SER A 101 6.49 -3.12 -5.11
CA SER A 101 7.19 -3.54 -6.33
C SER A 101 7.05 -5.03 -6.62
N LYS A 102 7.09 -5.89 -5.59
CA LYS A 102 6.82 -7.32 -5.77
C LYS A 102 5.37 -7.59 -6.19
N ALA A 103 4.40 -6.83 -5.66
CA ALA A 103 3.00 -6.95 -6.07
C ALA A 103 2.77 -6.50 -7.52
N VAL A 104 3.43 -5.43 -7.96
CA VAL A 104 3.25 -4.84 -9.30
C VAL A 104 4.10 -5.53 -10.38
N PHE A 105 5.31 -5.98 -10.05
CA PHE A 105 6.28 -6.52 -11.02
C PHE A 105 6.61 -8.01 -10.84
N GLY A 106 6.11 -8.67 -9.79
CA GLY A 106 6.54 -10.02 -9.40
C GLY A 106 7.93 -10.06 -8.76
N GLU A 107 8.66 -8.94 -8.75
CA GLU A 107 10.02 -8.82 -8.24
C GLU A 107 10.29 -7.46 -7.59
N ASP A 108 11.33 -7.38 -6.75
CA ASP A 108 11.67 -6.15 -6.04
C ASP A 108 12.30 -5.10 -6.99
N ARG A 109 11.47 -4.21 -7.55
CA ARG A 109 11.89 -3.00 -8.30
C ARG A 109 11.85 -1.71 -7.47
N GLY A 110 12.50 -0.65 -7.97
CA GLY A 110 12.65 0.64 -7.27
C GLY A 110 11.56 1.67 -7.58
N ARG A 111 11.47 2.74 -6.76
CA ARG A 111 10.54 3.87 -6.95
C ARG A 111 10.49 4.36 -8.39
N LYS A 112 11.67 4.56 -8.98
CA LYS A 112 11.82 5.12 -10.32
C LYS A 112 11.18 4.19 -11.37
N GLU A 113 11.33 2.89 -11.22
CA GLU A 113 10.75 1.90 -12.13
C GLU A 113 9.23 1.80 -11.96
N LEU A 114 8.72 1.85 -10.72
CA LEU A 114 7.28 1.95 -10.46
C LEU A 114 6.68 3.21 -11.09
N LEU A 115 7.32 4.37 -10.91
CA LEU A 115 6.85 5.62 -11.48
C LEU A 115 6.98 5.65 -13.02
N LYS A 116 8.03 5.06 -13.61
CA LYS A 116 8.16 4.92 -15.06
C LYS A 116 7.07 4.03 -15.64
N PHE A 117 6.80 2.89 -15.00
CA PHE A 117 5.70 2.00 -15.37
C PHE A 117 4.37 2.77 -15.33
N MET A 118 4.10 3.51 -14.26
CA MET A 118 2.88 4.31 -14.15
C MET A 118 2.81 5.44 -15.18
N LYS A 119 3.91 6.13 -15.49
CA LYS A 119 3.95 7.11 -16.59
C LYS A 119 3.59 6.47 -17.93
N LYS A 120 4.10 5.26 -18.19
CA LYS A 120 3.85 4.50 -19.43
C LYS A 120 2.42 3.99 -19.51
N VAL A 121 1.86 3.50 -18.41
CA VAL A 121 0.56 2.82 -18.37
C VAL A 121 -0.60 3.80 -18.17
N CYS A 122 -0.41 4.85 -17.37
CA CYS A 122 -1.44 5.83 -17.05
C CYS A 122 -1.37 7.12 -17.88
N ASN A 123 -0.44 7.22 -18.84
CA ASN A 123 -0.28 8.32 -19.80
C ASN A 123 -0.27 9.73 -19.17
N GLU A 124 0.42 9.92 -18.05
CA GLU A 124 0.41 11.15 -17.26
C GLU A 124 1.82 11.75 -17.05
N LYS A 125 1.94 13.08 -17.13
CA LYS A 125 3.15 13.83 -16.75
C LYS A 125 3.26 13.88 -15.22
N VAL A 126 3.75 12.81 -14.59
CA VAL A 126 4.10 12.85 -13.17
C VAL A 126 5.39 13.66 -13.01
N CYS A 127 5.26 14.89 -12.49
CA CYS A 127 6.38 15.78 -12.17
C CYS A 127 7.13 15.30 -10.92
#